data_AF-A0A1W9I6R8-F1
#
_entry.id   AF-A0A1W9I6R8-F1
#
_cell.length_a   1.000
_cell.length_b   1.000
_cell.length_c   1.000
_cell.angle_alpha   90.00
_cell.angle_beta   90.00
_cell.angle_gamma   90.00
#
_symmetry.space_group_name_H-M   'P 1'
#
loop_
_entity.id
_entity.type
_entity.pdbx_description
1 polymer ?
#
loop_
_entity_poly.entity_id
_entity_poly.type
_entity_poly.pdbx_seq_one_letter_code
_entity_poly.pdbx_strand_id
1 'polypeptide(L)'
;MVNATLTPKRHPESGIFLFRKRVPERLKNLVGRREIKFSLQTRDPAVARLRNIEQLARLERAWAEIDGTRASNSERFASYLDAKFSRMSAVTRSPVLAATEAGTAISAVPATAVSAVATTAPIEGAPKTPVPLHTLFKSYGKEAQLSPATVKRWTPVIERLIGHLGHDDAAATTRSDIVAWKDALLGGGMANVTVRDVYLAAIKALLQFAVDQGQLAENPAKDVKVRVRKKVKEREKGFDGEEARAILAATLKQFSHLISEEMAAARRWLPWIGAYTGARINELTPLTAADFVKRDGIWMIRIRGANNKTRTYREVPLHSHLIEQGLLVYAKSRGRRPLFYDPTRSRGGKDSNPHHKKVAERLAEWVRALGIEGVAPNHGWRHRFSTVSRFVGMPEDVRNIVQGHAGGKVADDYGETWPLVALREIEKLPRYVV
;
A
#
# COMPACT_ATOMS: atom_id res chain seq x y z
N MET A 1 -0.77 19.14 52.07
CA MET A 1 -1.49 20.02 51.12
C MET A 1 -1.62 19.30 49.79
N VAL A 2 -2.81 19.22 49.20
CA VAL A 2 -3.00 18.63 47.85
C VAL A 2 -2.67 19.68 46.79
N ASN A 3 -1.90 19.30 45.77
CA ASN A 3 -1.48 20.21 44.71
C ASN A 3 -2.69 20.76 43.92
N ALA A 4 -2.91 22.07 43.99
CA ALA A 4 -4.05 22.78 43.39
C ALA A 4 -4.09 22.79 41.84
N THR A 5 -3.19 22.04 41.20
CA THR A 5 -3.10 21.82 39.74
C THR A 5 -3.86 20.58 39.26
N LEU A 6 -4.41 19.76 40.17
CA LEU A 6 -5.14 18.52 39.85
C LEU A 6 -6.67 18.70 39.70
N THR A 7 -7.22 19.82 40.16
CA THR A 7 -8.67 20.08 40.17
C THR A 7 -9.11 20.88 38.93
N PRO A 8 -10.03 20.37 38.09
CA PRO A 8 -10.55 21.14 36.95
C PRO A 8 -11.33 22.35 37.42
N LYS A 9 -11.19 23.49 36.72
CA LYS A 9 -11.87 24.75 37.11
C LYS A 9 -13.18 24.91 36.36
N ARG A 10 -14.28 25.16 37.09
CA ARG A 10 -15.58 25.49 36.52
C ARG A 10 -15.54 26.89 35.90
N HIS A 11 -16.07 27.05 34.69
CA HIS A 11 -16.28 28.37 34.08
C HIS A 11 -17.44 29.08 34.79
N PRO A 12 -17.35 30.39 35.13
CA PRO A 12 -18.39 31.10 35.86
C PRO A 12 -19.72 31.11 35.10
N GLU A 13 -19.73 31.57 33.85
CA GLU A 13 -20.95 31.74 33.03
C GLU A 13 -21.53 30.40 32.53
N SER A 14 -20.79 29.66 31.71
CA SER A 14 -21.31 28.43 31.07
C SER A 14 -21.47 27.24 32.03
N GLY A 15 -20.88 27.31 33.23
CA GLY A 15 -20.87 26.25 34.23
C GLY A 15 -20.04 25.02 33.87
N ILE A 16 -19.38 25.00 32.71
CA ILE A 16 -18.60 23.87 32.17
C ILE A 16 -17.20 23.83 32.80
N PHE A 17 -16.69 22.63 33.08
CA PHE A 17 -15.34 22.45 33.61
C PHE A 17 -14.25 22.54 32.53
N LEU A 18 -13.09 23.12 32.89
CA LEU A 18 -11.93 23.31 32.02
C LEU A 18 -10.70 22.54 32.52
N PHE A 19 -9.96 21.96 31.58
CA PHE A 19 -8.59 21.50 31.78
C PHE A 19 -7.64 22.69 31.76
N ARG A 20 -6.63 22.70 32.64
CA ARG A 20 -5.55 23.70 32.68
C ARG A 20 -4.24 23.09 33.14
N LYS A 21 -3.16 23.23 32.37
CA LYS A 21 -1.80 22.80 32.75
C LYS A 21 -0.75 23.76 32.20
N ARG A 22 0.12 24.28 33.07
CA ARG A 22 1.31 25.07 32.68
C ARG A 22 2.29 24.18 31.92
N VAL A 23 2.83 24.69 30.81
CA VAL A 23 3.85 23.99 30.02
C VAL A 23 5.20 24.06 30.76
N PRO A 24 5.93 22.94 30.94
CA PRO A 24 7.26 22.92 31.54
C PRO A 24 8.23 23.84 30.80
N GLU A 25 9.13 24.48 31.55
CA GLU A 25 10.06 25.49 31.02
C GLU A 25 10.84 24.97 29.78
N ARG A 26 11.37 23.74 29.88
CA ARG A 26 12.08 23.02 28.80
C ARG A 26 11.27 22.81 27.51
N LEU A 27 9.93 22.84 27.59
CA LEU A 27 9.03 22.58 26.47
C LEU A 27 8.33 23.84 25.93
N LYS A 28 8.43 25.00 26.60
CA LYS A 28 7.72 26.23 26.18
C LYS A 28 8.06 26.65 24.75
N ASN A 29 9.34 26.60 24.39
CA ASN A 29 9.83 27.00 23.06
C ASN A 29 9.38 26.02 21.96
N LEU A 30 9.12 24.75 22.30
CA LEU A 30 8.66 23.71 21.37
C LEU A 30 7.12 23.71 21.23
N VAL A 31 6.40 23.94 22.33
CA VAL A 31 4.93 23.96 22.37
C VAL A 31 4.36 25.34 21.97
N GLY A 32 5.22 26.38 21.93
CA GLY A 32 4.85 27.75 21.55
C GLY A 32 3.88 28.46 22.49
N ARG A 33 3.57 27.86 23.66
CA ARG A 33 2.55 28.34 24.61
C ARG A 33 3.02 28.13 26.05
N ARG A 34 2.59 29.02 26.96
CA ARG A 34 2.94 28.98 28.39
C ARG A 34 1.98 28.09 29.22
N GLU A 35 0.76 27.88 28.74
CA GLU A 35 -0.28 27.05 29.35
C GLU A 35 -1.10 26.35 28.25
N ILE A 36 -1.58 25.14 28.54
CA ILE A 36 -2.60 24.43 27.77
C ILE A 36 -3.92 24.52 28.55
N LYS A 37 -4.96 25.07 27.92
CA LYS A 37 -6.31 25.28 28.46
C LYS A 37 -7.36 24.88 27.42
N PHE A 38 -8.32 24.04 27.80
CA PHE A 38 -9.46 23.67 26.95
C PHE A 38 -10.66 23.17 27.77
N SER A 39 -11.81 22.96 27.12
CA SER A 39 -13.05 22.50 27.75
C SER A 39 -13.07 20.98 27.98
N LEU A 40 -13.51 20.53 29.16
CA LEU A 40 -13.76 19.12 29.46
C LEU A 40 -15.17 18.66 29.06
N GLN A 41 -15.95 19.53 28.40
CA GLN A 41 -17.27 19.24 27.82
C GLN A 41 -18.25 18.58 28.82
N THR A 42 -18.26 19.03 30.08
CA THR A 42 -19.21 18.59 31.10
C THR A 42 -19.42 19.64 32.18
N ARG A 43 -20.62 19.63 32.77
CA ARG A 43 -21.00 20.40 33.97
C ARG A 43 -20.95 19.55 35.26
N ASP A 44 -20.74 18.25 35.14
CA ASP A 44 -20.67 17.28 36.24
C ASP A 44 -19.27 17.30 36.90
N PRO A 45 -19.14 17.57 38.22
CA PRO A 45 -17.85 17.61 38.92
C PRO A 45 -17.13 16.25 39.08
N ALA A 46 -17.81 15.12 38.96
CA ALA A 46 -17.22 13.79 39.00
C ALA A 46 -16.66 13.42 37.62
N VAL A 47 -17.48 13.53 36.56
CA VAL A 47 -17.03 13.31 35.16
C VAL A 47 -15.92 14.30 34.78
N ALA A 48 -15.99 15.55 35.25
CA ALA A 48 -14.92 16.53 35.06
C ALA A 48 -13.59 16.07 35.68
N ARG A 49 -13.61 15.53 36.91
CA ARG A 49 -12.40 15.03 37.58
C ARG A 49 -11.79 13.86 36.81
N LEU A 50 -12.60 12.88 36.39
CA LEU A 50 -12.13 11.72 35.62
C LEU A 50 -11.51 12.15 34.28
N ARG A 51 -12.19 12.99 33.49
CA ARG A 51 -11.64 13.54 32.24
C ARG A 51 -10.38 14.39 32.47
N ASN A 52 -10.31 15.15 33.57
CA ASN A 52 -9.11 15.96 33.89
C ASN A 52 -7.88 15.07 34.17
N ILE A 53 -8.07 13.95 34.88
CA ILE A 53 -7.00 12.96 35.14
C ILE A 53 -6.56 12.28 33.84
N GLU A 54 -7.50 11.86 32.99
CA GLU A 54 -7.22 11.25 31.68
C GLU A 54 -6.38 12.18 30.78
N GLN A 55 -6.81 13.44 30.62
CA GLN A 55 -6.10 14.42 29.80
C GLN A 55 -4.74 14.81 30.41
N LEU A 56 -4.62 14.83 31.74
CA LEU A 56 -3.33 15.02 32.39
C LEU A 56 -2.38 13.86 32.11
N ALA A 57 -2.82 12.62 32.28
CA ALA A 57 -2.01 11.43 32.01
C ALA A 57 -1.60 11.35 30.53
N ARG A 58 -2.50 11.72 29.61
CA ARG A 58 -2.19 11.82 28.17
C ARG A 58 -1.13 12.89 27.88
N LEU A 59 -1.20 14.04 28.54
CA LEU A 59 -0.28 15.15 28.33
C LEU A 59 1.11 14.89 28.93
N GLU A 60 1.18 14.36 30.16
CA GLU A 60 2.45 13.99 30.79
C GLU A 60 3.15 12.86 30.04
N ARG A 61 2.41 11.87 29.50
CA ARG A 61 2.97 10.85 28.59
C ARG A 61 3.55 11.48 27.34
N ALA A 62 2.81 12.35 26.65
CA ALA A 62 3.31 13.03 25.45
C ALA A 62 4.56 13.89 25.72
N TRP A 63 4.70 14.47 26.91
CA TRP A 63 5.90 15.20 27.33
C TRP A 63 7.07 14.28 27.67
N ALA A 64 6.83 13.20 28.41
CA ALA A 64 7.84 12.17 28.70
C ALA A 64 8.32 11.45 27.42
N GLU A 65 7.43 11.25 26.44
CA GLU A 65 7.78 10.74 25.10
C GLU A 65 8.69 11.71 24.34
N ILE A 66 8.45 13.03 24.39
CA ILE A 66 9.33 14.03 23.77
C ILE A 66 10.74 14.00 24.39
N ASP A 67 10.83 14.00 25.73
CA ASP A 67 12.12 13.96 26.42
C ASP A 67 12.85 12.62 26.19
N GLY A 68 12.13 11.50 26.32
CA GLY A 68 12.66 10.14 26.14
C GLY A 68 13.04 9.82 24.70
N THR A 69 12.33 10.38 23.72
CA THR A 69 12.69 10.28 22.29
C THR A 69 13.95 11.06 22.01
N ARG A 70 14.14 12.25 22.61
CA ARG A 70 15.37 13.03 22.42
C ARG A 70 16.60 12.31 22.98
N ALA A 71 16.53 11.79 24.21
CA ALA A 71 17.64 11.07 24.83
C ALA A 71 17.90 9.73 24.12
N SER A 72 16.89 8.85 24.08
CA SER A 72 17.10 7.48 23.61
C SER A 72 17.34 7.37 22.10
N ASN A 73 16.85 8.30 21.26
CA ASN A 73 17.25 8.30 19.85
C ASN A 73 18.72 8.67 19.69
N SER A 74 19.26 9.62 20.47
CA SER A 74 20.67 10.03 20.31
C SER A 74 21.63 8.88 20.62
N GLU A 75 21.42 8.23 21.77
CA GLU A 75 22.28 7.13 22.24
C GLU A 75 22.08 5.85 21.43
N ARG A 76 20.82 5.47 21.15
CA ARG A 76 20.53 4.25 20.37
C ARG A 76 20.89 4.41 18.90
N PHE A 77 20.84 5.61 18.31
CA PHE A 77 21.25 5.82 16.92
C PHE A 77 22.77 5.69 16.79
N ALA A 78 23.56 6.26 17.70
CA ALA A 78 25.01 6.05 17.73
C ALA A 78 25.35 4.55 17.88
N SER A 79 24.85 3.90 18.94
CA SER A 79 25.10 2.48 19.20
C SER A 79 24.63 1.55 18.07
N TYR A 80 23.50 1.85 17.42
CA TYR A 80 22.98 1.08 16.27
C TYR A 80 23.79 1.29 14.99
N LEU A 81 24.44 2.45 14.80
CA LEU A 81 25.33 2.66 13.66
C LEU A 81 26.64 1.87 13.86
N ASP A 82 27.29 2.00 15.00
CA ASP A 82 28.55 1.30 15.30
C ASP A 82 28.39 -0.22 15.24
N ALA A 83 27.35 -0.75 15.90
CA ALA A 83 27.06 -2.19 15.95
C ALA A 83 26.58 -2.79 14.62
N LYS A 84 26.26 -1.97 13.60
CA LYS A 84 25.72 -2.43 12.32
C LYS A 84 26.67 -2.26 11.14
N PHE A 85 27.56 -1.26 11.18
CA PHE A 85 28.45 -0.94 10.05
C PHE A 85 29.91 -1.35 10.24
N SER A 86 30.31 -1.84 11.43
CA SER A 86 31.58 -2.56 11.59
C SER A 86 31.50 -3.98 11.00
N ARG A 87 32.13 -4.23 9.84
CA ARG A 87 32.31 -5.59 9.27
C ARG A 87 33.65 -5.80 8.57
N MET A 88 34.53 -6.54 9.25
CA MET A 88 35.64 -7.36 8.75
C MET A 88 35.74 -8.58 9.69
N SER A 89 36.07 -9.80 9.29
CA SER A 89 36.07 -10.50 7.98
C SER A 89 36.10 -12.03 8.25
N ALA A 90 36.26 -12.89 7.23
CA ALA A 90 36.21 -14.38 7.30
C ALA A 90 34.79 -14.98 7.58
N VAL A 91 34.31 -16.12 7.04
CA VAL A 91 34.89 -17.44 6.64
C VAL A 91 35.15 -18.31 7.91
N THR A 92 34.56 -19.50 8.13
CA THR A 92 34.32 -20.66 7.22
C THR A 92 33.19 -21.62 7.69
N ARG A 93 32.70 -22.50 6.78
CA ARG A 93 32.20 -23.92 6.94
C ARG A 93 31.21 -24.35 8.05
N SER A 94 30.18 -25.10 7.63
CA SER A 94 29.46 -26.14 8.43
C SER A 94 30.26 -27.47 8.49
N PRO A 95 29.96 -28.45 9.39
CA PRO A 95 29.03 -29.54 9.02
C PRO A 95 28.25 -30.33 10.14
N VAL A 96 26.96 -30.63 9.87
CA VAL A 96 26.25 -31.96 10.00
C VAL A 96 25.99 -32.63 11.40
N LEU A 97 24.96 -33.52 11.42
CA LEU A 97 24.47 -34.50 12.44
C LEU A 97 23.48 -34.02 13.54
N ALA A 98 22.57 -34.84 14.11
CA ALA A 98 21.72 -35.96 13.60
C ALA A 98 20.70 -36.46 14.68
N ALA A 99 19.47 -36.86 14.26
CA ALA A 99 18.51 -37.76 14.97
C ALA A 99 17.96 -37.30 16.37
N THR A 100 16.95 -37.90 17.04
CA THR A 100 16.00 -39.02 16.73
C THR A 100 14.65 -38.86 17.51
N GLU A 101 13.53 -39.26 16.87
CA GLU A 101 12.30 -39.98 17.35
C GLU A 101 11.52 -39.78 18.68
N ALA A 102 10.26 -40.27 18.65
CA ALA A 102 9.22 -40.43 19.71
C ALA A 102 8.72 -39.15 20.43
N GLY A 103 7.48 -38.96 20.90
CA GLY A 103 6.21 -39.71 20.93
C GLY A 103 5.14 -38.80 21.62
N THR A 104 3.84 -39.06 21.79
CA THR A 104 2.90 -40.15 21.42
C THR A 104 1.46 -39.54 21.42
N ALA A 105 0.43 -40.22 20.88
CA ALA A 105 -0.94 -39.69 20.71
C ALA A 105 -1.86 -39.80 21.97
N ILE A 106 -3.02 -39.11 21.96
CA ILE A 106 -4.25 -39.50 22.68
C ILE A 106 -5.53 -38.77 22.15
N SER A 107 -6.62 -39.55 22.01
CA SER A 107 -8.08 -39.25 21.89
C SER A 107 -8.70 -38.26 20.87
N ALA A 108 -9.83 -38.71 20.29
CA ALA A 108 -10.94 -37.90 19.75
C ALA A 108 -12.08 -37.81 20.82
N VAL A 109 -13.39 -37.53 20.64
CA VAL A 109 -14.41 -37.18 19.60
C VAL A 109 -15.61 -36.60 20.41
N PRO A 110 -16.74 -35.98 19.92
CA PRO A 110 -17.35 -35.83 18.58
C PRO A 110 -17.26 -34.37 18.03
N ALA A 111 -17.87 -33.89 16.93
CA ALA A 111 -18.88 -34.34 15.94
C ALA A 111 -20.40 -34.13 16.24
N THR A 112 -20.98 -33.07 15.66
CA THR A 112 -22.45 -32.89 15.53
C THR A 112 -22.82 -32.54 14.09
N ALA A 113 -23.88 -33.14 13.56
CA ALA A 113 -24.36 -32.94 12.19
C ALA A 113 -25.66 -32.12 12.16
N VAL A 114 -25.95 -31.50 11.01
CA VAL A 114 -27.28 -30.97 10.64
C VAL A 114 -27.59 -31.44 9.21
N SER A 115 -28.85 -31.77 8.97
CA SER A 115 -29.29 -32.63 7.86
C SER A 115 -29.10 -32.08 6.45
N ALA A 116 -28.94 -33.00 5.50
CA ALA A 116 -29.15 -32.73 4.08
C ALA A 116 -30.64 -32.63 3.74
N VAL A 117 -30.96 -31.93 2.64
CA VAL A 117 -32.25 -31.98 1.97
C VAL A 117 -32.01 -32.31 0.50
N ALA A 118 -32.51 -33.46 0.06
CA ALA A 118 -32.83 -33.75 -1.34
C ALA A 118 -34.36 -33.52 -1.50
N THR A 119 -34.97 -33.39 -2.69
CA THR A 119 -34.60 -33.73 -4.08
C THR A 119 -35.27 -32.66 -4.97
N THR A 120 -34.77 -32.28 -6.16
CA THR A 120 -35.11 -32.93 -7.44
C THR A 120 -34.11 -32.59 -8.55
N ALA A 121 -33.87 -33.55 -9.45
CA ALA A 121 -33.09 -33.32 -10.67
C ALA A 121 -34.01 -32.84 -11.82
N PRO A 122 -33.62 -31.81 -12.59
CA PRO A 122 -34.28 -31.48 -13.85
C PRO A 122 -34.06 -32.57 -14.91
N ILE A 123 -35.05 -32.74 -15.80
CA ILE A 123 -35.07 -33.75 -16.86
C ILE A 123 -34.01 -33.43 -17.94
N GLU A 124 -33.24 -34.44 -18.35
CA GLU A 124 -32.35 -34.35 -19.52
C GLU A 124 -33.13 -34.36 -20.84
N GLY A 125 -32.64 -33.63 -21.85
CA GLY A 125 -33.11 -33.78 -23.24
C GLY A 125 -33.43 -32.48 -24.00
N ALA A 126 -33.63 -31.36 -23.32
CA ALA A 126 -33.78 -30.07 -24.00
C ALA A 126 -32.43 -29.62 -24.63
N PRO A 127 -32.39 -29.23 -25.92
CA PRO A 127 -31.17 -28.70 -26.53
C PRO A 127 -30.83 -27.36 -25.88
N LYS A 128 -29.79 -27.34 -25.04
CA LYS A 128 -29.33 -26.12 -24.36
C LYS A 128 -28.88 -25.10 -25.42
N THR A 129 -29.44 -23.89 -25.35
CA THR A 129 -28.97 -22.76 -26.17
C THR A 129 -27.47 -22.55 -25.92
N PRO A 130 -26.61 -22.57 -26.96
CA PRO A 130 -25.18 -22.34 -26.78
C PRO A 130 -24.89 -20.97 -26.15
N VAL A 131 -23.85 -20.91 -25.32
CA VAL A 131 -23.41 -19.72 -24.58
C VAL A 131 -21.95 -19.42 -24.94
N PRO A 132 -21.68 -18.72 -26.06
CA PRO A 132 -20.31 -18.54 -26.54
C PRO A 132 -19.45 -17.71 -25.58
N LEU A 133 -18.29 -18.23 -25.21
CA LEU A 133 -17.35 -17.61 -24.27
C LEU A 133 -16.85 -16.25 -24.78
N HIS A 134 -16.67 -16.10 -26.11
CA HIS A 134 -16.36 -14.80 -26.71
C HIS A 134 -17.47 -13.75 -26.50
N THR A 135 -18.73 -14.14 -26.67
CA THR A 135 -19.88 -13.23 -26.52
C THR A 135 -20.12 -12.92 -25.06
N LEU A 136 -20.09 -13.94 -24.20
CA LEU A 136 -20.16 -13.84 -22.75
C LEU A 136 -19.09 -12.89 -22.20
N PHE A 137 -17.85 -12.97 -22.70
CA PHE A 137 -16.77 -12.08 -22.27
C PHE A 137 -16.93 -10.63 -22.74
N LYS A 138 -17.52 -10.39 -23.92
CA LYS A 138 -17.89 -9.04 -24.36
C LYS A 138 -18.98 -8.44 -23.46
N SER A 139 -20.00 -9.22 -23.11
CA SER A 139 -21.08 -8.81 -22.20
C SER A 139 -20.56 -8.53 -20.79
N TYR A 140 -19.82 -9.48 -20.18
CA TYR A 140 -19.17 -9.30 -18.87
C TYR A 140 -18.21 -8.10 -18.88
N GLY A 141 -17.43 -7.95 -19.95
CA GLY A 141 -16.50 -6.84 -20.13
C GLY A 141 -17.17 -5.46 -20.12
N LYS A 142 -18.36 -5.37 -20.73
CA LYS A 142 -19.20 -4.16 -20.77
C LYS A 142 -19.84 -3.89 -19.40
N GLU A 143 -20.48 -4.89 -18.79
CA GLU A 143 -21.23 -4.72 -17.54
C GLU A 143 -20.31 -4.45 -16.34
N ALA A 144 -19.27 -5.28 -16.16
CA ALA A 144 -18.27 -5.10 -15.10
C ALA A 144 -17.27 -3.96 -15.39
N GLN A 145 -17.47 -3.19 -16.47
CA GLN A 145 -16.66 -2.05 -16.91
C GLN A 145 -15.15 -2.36 -16.89
N LEU A 146 -14.76 -3.51 -17.45
CA LEU A 146 -13.39 -4.02 -17.32
C LEU A 146 -12.37 -3.07 -17.96
N SER A 147 -11.33 -2.72 -17.19
CA SER A 147 -10.26 -1.86 -17.70
C SER A 147 -9.61 -2.46 -18.97
N PRO A 148 -9.13 -1.64 -19.93
CA PRO A 148 -8.46 -2.15 -21.13
C PRO A 148 -7.24 -3.06 -20.84
N ALA A 149 -6.60 -2.88 -19.68
CA ALA A 149 -5.51 -3.74 -19.21
C ALA A 149 -6.00 -5.10 -18.67
N THR A 150 -7.23 -5.18 -18.13
CA THR A 150 -7.88 -6.44 -17.75
C THR A 150 -8.31 -7.19 -19.00
N VAL A 151 -9.00 -6.52 -19.95
CA VAL A 151 -9.45 -7.13 -21.21
C VAL A 151 -8.27 -7.76 -21.96
N LYS A 152 -7.21 -6.97 -22.21
CA LYS A 152 -5.95 -7.43 -22.84
C LYS A 152 -5.30 -8.63 -22.13
N ARG A 153 -5.52 -8.80 -20.82
CA ARG A 153 -4.97 -9.91 -20.02
C ARG A 153 -5.85 -11.16 -20.07
N TRP A 154 -7.16 -11.00 -20.21
CA TRP A 154 -8.13 -12.10 -20.16
C TRP A 154 -8.44 -12.68 -21.55
N THR A 155 -8.39 -11.89 -22.63
CA THR A 155 -8.52 -12.42 -24.00
C THR A 155 -7.66 -13.67 -24.24
N PRO A 156 -6.31 -13.65 -24.11
CA PRO A 156 -5.48 -14.84 -24.35
C PRO A 156 -5.64 -15.98 -23.32
N VAL A 157 -6.38 -15.76 -22.22
CA VAL A 157 -6.81 -16.85 -21.33
C VAL A 157 -7.99 -17.59 -21.93
N ILE A 158 -8.94 -16.86 -22.51
CA ILE A 158 -10.17 -17.38 -23.11
C ILE A 158 -9.86 -18.07 -24.45
N GLU A 159 -9.06 -17.45 -25.32
CA GLU A 159 -8.56 -18.10 -26.56
C GLU A 159 -7.92 -19.47 -26.24
N ARG A 160 -7.16 -19.53 -25.14
CA ARG A 160 -6.45 -20.74 -24.71
C ARG A 160 -7.33 -21.76 -23.99
N LEU A 161 -8.54 -21.39 -23.55
CA LEU A 161 -9.56 -22.34 -23.13
C LEU A 161 -10.30 -22.90 -24.36
N ILE A 162 -10.78 -22.03 -25.25
CA ILE A 162 -11.48 -22.40 -26.48
C ILE A 162 -10.61 -23.35 -27.34
N GLY A 163 -9.34 -23.01 -27.53
CA GLY A 163 -8.37 -23.86 -28.24
C GLY A 163 -7.95 -25.15 -27.52
N HIS A 164 -8.43 -25.39 -26.29
CA HIS A 164 -8.31 -26.68 -25.59
C HIS A 164 -9.62 -27.49 -25.62
N LEU A 165 -10.75 -26.81 -25.52
CA LEU A 165 -12.09 -27.39 -25.67
C LEU A 165 -12.37 -27.84 -27.11
N GLY A 166 -11.82 -27.14 -28.10
CA GLY A 166 -12.19 -27.29 -29.51
C GLY A 166 -13.50 -26.59 -29.89
N HIS A 167 -14.20 -25.98 -28.94
CA HIS A 167 -15.46 -25.26 -29.14
C HIS A 167 -15.54 -23.97 -28.31
N ASP A 168 -16.36 -23.03 -28.78
CA ASP A 168 -16.70 -21.77 -28.10
C ASP A 168 -18.11 -21.86 -27.51
N ASP A 169 -18.28 -22.71 -26.47
CA ASP A 169 -19.55 -22.85 -25.76
C ASP A 169 -19.37 -23.19 -24.27
N ALA A 170 -19.85 -22.30 -23.40
CA ALA A 170 -19.85 -22.50 -21.97
C ALA A 170 -20.91 -23.51 -21.48
N ALA A 171 -22.00 -23.73 -22.24
CA ALA A 171 -23.07 -24.66 -21.87
C ALA A 171 -22.70 -26.14 -22.07
N ALA A 172 -21.81 -26.42 -23.03
CA ALA A 172 -21.15 -27.70 -23.21
C ALA A 172 -19.90 -27.93 -22.32
N THR A 173 -19.35 -26.87 -21.70
CA THR A 173 -18.12 -26.97 -20.89
C THR A 173 -18.38 -27.69 -19.55
N THR A 174 -17.67 -28.78 -19.27
CA THR A 174 -17.79 -29.54 -18.02
C THR A 174 -16.71 -29.21 -16.99
N ARG A 175 -16.89 -29.67 -15.75
CA ARG A 175 -15.85 -29.60 -14.71
C ARG A 175 -14.60 -30.41 -15.06
N SER A 176 -14.74 -31.51 -15.78
CA SER A 176 -13.62 -32.33 -16.27
C SER A 176 -12.73 -31.55 -17.23
N ASP A 177 -13.32 -30.77 -18.13
CA ASP A 177 -12.55 -30.02 -19.14
C ASP A 177 -11.77 -28.87 -18.50
N ILE A 178 -12.36 -28.17 -17.52
CA ILE A 178 -11.63 -27.16 -16.75
C ILE A 178 -10.50 -27.79 -15.91
N VAL A 179 -10.64 -29.05 -15.47
CA VAL A 179 -9.57 -29.80 -14.80
C VAL A 179 -8.47 -30.18 -15.79
N ALA A 180 -8.82 -30.78 -16.93
CA ALA A 180 -7.88 -31.17 -18.00
C ALA A 180 -7.10 -29.96 -18.53
N TRP A 181 -7.78 -28.84 -18.78
CA TRP A 181 -7.17 -27.57 -19.19
C TRP A 181 -6.17 -27.06 -18.15
N LYS A 182 -6.56 -27.07 -16.88
CA LYS A 182 -5.70 -26.67 -15.75
C LYS A 182 -4.47 -27.58 -15.64
N ASP A 183 -4.59 -28.88 -15.88
CA ASP A 183 -3.44 -29.80 -15.88
C ASP A 183 -2.56 -29.63 -17.13
N ALA A 184 -3.14 -29.39 -18.31
CA ALA A 184 -2.40 -29.07 -19.54
C ALA A 184 -1.61 -27.75 -19.42
N LEU A 185 -2.16 -26.73 -18.76
CA LEU A 185 -1.44 -25.48 -18.44
C LEU A 185 -0.24 -25.74 -17.51
N LEU A 186 -0.40 -26.59 -16.49
CA LEU A 186 0.67 -26.93 -15.54
C LEU A 186 1.74 -27.82 -16.20
N GLY A 187 1.34 -28.82 -16.99
CA GLY A 187 2.24 -29.68 -17.78
C GLY A 187 3.03 -28.89 -18.83
N GLY A 188 2.42 -27.87 -19.44
CA GLY A 188 3.09 -26.88 -20.28
C GLY A 188 3.98 -25.88 -19.52
N GLY A 189 4.43 -26.21 -18.31
CA GLY A 189 5.38 -25.43 -17.51
C GLY A 189 4.85 -24.14 -16.88
N MET A 190 3.54 -23.87 -16.93
CA MET A 190 3.00 -22.62 -16.41
C MET A 190 2.95 -22.63 -14.87
N ALA A 191 3.64 -21.66 -14.24
CA ALA A 191 3.70 -21.57 -12.79
C ALA A 191 2.32 -21.54 -12.12
N ASN A 192 2.13 -22.36 -11.08
CA ASN A 192 0.86 -22.57 -10.37
C ASN A 192 0.16 -21.27 -9.94
N VAL A 193 0.93 -20.24 -9.56
CA VAL A 193 0.40 -18.90 -9.19
C VAL A 193 -0.29 -18.24 -10.38
N THR A 194 0.27 -18.34 -11.57
CA THR A 194 -0.31 -17.80 -12.81
C THR A 194 -1.58 -18.54 -13.19
N VAL A 195 -1.57 -19.88 -13.13
CA VAL A 195 -2.76 -20.69 -13.42
C VAL A 195 -3.89 -20.38 -12.43
N ARG A 196 -3.58 -20.22 -11.14
CA ARG A 196 -4.55 -19.89 -10.09
C ARG A 196 -5.08 -18.45 -10.17
N ASP A 197 -4.19 -17.46 -10.16
CA ASP A 197 -4.52 -16.03 -9.97
C ASP A 197 -4.83 -15.28 -11.28
N VAL A 198 -4.75 -15.96 -12.43
CA VAL A 198 -5.04 -15.39 -13.75
C VAL A 198 -5.97 -16.28 -14.54
N TYR A 199 -5.58 -17.52 -14.83
CA TYR A 199 -6.32 -18.38 -15.76
C TYR A 199 -7.64 -18.87 -15.15
N LEU A 200 -7.57 -19.63 -14.05
CA LEU A 200 -8.77 -20.04 -13.31
C LEU A 200 -9.53 -18.85 -12.73
N ALA A 201 -8.85 -17.77 -12.31
CA ALA A 201 -9.53 -16.59 -11.78
C ALA A 201 -10.43 -15.90 -12.83
N ALA A 202 -9.95 -15.77 -14.08
CA ALA A 202 -10.73 -15.20 -15.18
C ALA A 202 -11.89 -16.12 -15.58
N ILE A 203 -11.63 -17.42 -15.78
CA ILE A 203 -12.64 -18.38 -16.22
C ILE A 203 -13.72 -18.60 -15.15
N LYS A 204 -13.37 -18.68 -13.85
CA LYS A 204 -14.35 -18.73 -12.77
C LYS A 204 -15.28 -17.52 -12.77
N ALA A 205 -14.75 -16.30 -12.96
CA ALA A 205 -15.54 -15.08 -12.96
C ALA A 205 -16.44 -14.99 -14.20
N LEU A 206 -15.92 -15.37 -15.37
CA LEU A 206 -16.67 -15.39 -16.63
C LEU A 206 -17.82 -16.39 -16.59
N LEU A 207 -17.57 -17.61 -16.11
CA LEU A 207 -18.60 -18.65 -15.98
C LEU A 207 -19.55 -18.38 -14.81
N GLN A 208 -19.11 -17.67 -13.76
CA GLN A 208 -20.03 -17.21 -12.71
C GLN A 208 -21.02 -16.19 -13.28
N PHE A 209 -20.55 -15.24 -14.08
CA PHE A 209 -21.43 -14.27 -14.74
C PHE A 209 -22.49 -14.95 -15.63
N ALA A 210 -22.17 -16.04 -16.32
CA ALA A 210 -23.17 -16.81 -17.06
C ALA A 210 -24.23 -17.45 -16.14
N VAL A 211 -23.86 -17.92 -14.94
CA VAL A 211 -24.83 -18.39 -13.92
C VAL A 211 -25.67 -17.23 -13.38
N ASP A 212 -25.04 -16.10 -13.06
CA ASP A 212 -25.69 -14.91 -12.52
C ASP A 212 -26.70 -14.29 -13.52
N GLN A 213 -26.48 -14.49 -14.83
CA GLN A 213 -27.37 -14.11 -15.93
C GLN A 213 -28.38 -15.22 -16.32
N GLY A 214 -28.44 -16.34 -15.58
CA GLY A 214 -29.35 -17.47 -15.85
C GLY A 214 -29.02 -18.30 -17.09
N GLN A 215 -27.86 -18.10 -17.72
CA GLN A 215 -27.42 -18.80 -18.92
C GLN A 215 -26.79 -20.18 -18.61
N LEU A 216 -26.33 -20.39 -17.38
CA LEU A 216 -25.86 -21.68 -16.87
C LEU A 216 -26.53 -22.01 -15.53
N ALA A 217 -26.82 -23.28 -15.28
CA ALA A 217 -27.32 -23.73 -13.98
C ALA A 217 -26.23 -23.76 -12.89
N GLU A 218 -24.97 -24.05 -13.27
CA GLU A 218 -23.83 -24.01 -12.38
C GLU A 218 -22.53 -23.60 -13.08
N ASN A 219 -21.51 -23.26 -12.30
CA ASN A 219 -20.20 -22.81 -12.77
C ASN A 219 -19.21 -23.99 -12.69
N PRO A 220 -18.86 -24.67 -13.81
CA PRO A 220 -18.04 -25.87 -13.79
C PRO A 220 -16.61 -25.60 -13.29
N ALA A 221 -16.14 -24.35 -13.33
CA ALA A 221 -14.85 -23.96 -12.79
C ALA A 221 -14.87 -23.70 -11.27
N LYS A 222 -16.03 -23.55 -10.62
CA LYS A 222 -16.22 -23.08 -9.22
C LYS A 222 -15.25 -23.73 -8.22
N ASP A 223 -15.19 -25.05 -8.18
CA ASP A 223 -14.38 -25.81 -7.23
C ASP A 223 -13.05 -26.37 -7.77
N VAL A 224 -12.69 -26.04 -9.01
CA VAL A 224 -11.36 -26.37 -9.55
C VAL A 224 -10.29 -25.51 -8.83
N LYS A 225 -9.31 -26.17 -8.20
CA LYS A 225 -8.35 -25.54 -7.29
C LYS A 225 -6.92 -25.92 -7.67
N VAL A 226 -6.05 -24.92 -7.83
CA VAL A 226 -4.60 -25.11 -8.04
C VAL A 226 -3.86 -24.92 -6.72
N ARG A 227 -3.19 -25.98 -6.26
CA ARG A 227 -2.32 -25.93 -5.07
C ARG A 227 -1.05 -25.12 -5.41
N VAL A 228 -0.69 -24.19 -4.53
CA VAL A 228 0.48 -23.32 -4.66
C VAL A 228 1.34 -23.48 -3.42
N ARG A 229 2.58 -23.97 -3.57
CA ARG A 229 3.55 -24.00 -2.47
C ARG A 229 3.91 -22.55 -2.09
N LYS A 230 3.82 -22.22 -0.81
CA LYS A 230 4.30 -20.93 -0.27
C LYS A 230 5.79 -20.83 -0.55
N LYS A 231 6.23 -19.80 -1.29
CA LYS A 231 7.66 -19.53 -1.51
C LYS A 231 8.33 -19.20 -0.18
N VAL A 232 9.59 -19.61 -0.03
CA VAL A 232 10.47 -19.13 1.04
C VAL A 232 10.63 -17.60 0.90
N LYS A 233 10.78 -16.90 2.02
CA LYS A 233 10.99 -15.44 2.05
C LYS A 233 12.45 -15.16 2.41
N GLU A 234 13.30 -15.05 1.39
CA GLU A 234 14.75 -14.91 1.55
C GLU A 234 15.18 -13.47 1.86
N ARG A 235 14.40 -12.46 1.42
CA ARG A 235 14.63 -11.04 1.75
C ARG A 235 13.33 -10.25 1.92
N GLU A 236 13.46 -9.03 2.43
CA GLU A 236 12.36 -8.05 2.43
C GLU A 236 12.07 -7.49 1.03
N LYS A 237 10.83 -7.05 0.83
CA LYS A 237 10.32 -6.47 -0.44
C LYS A 237 10.63 -4.97 -0.61
N GLY A 238 11.20 -4.34 0.42
CA GLY A 238 11.61 -2.94 0.38
C GLY A 238 13.09 -2.80 0.09
N PHE A 239 13.49 -1.61 -0.34
CA PHE A 239 14.90 -1.24 -0.30
C PHE A 239 15.39 -1.23 1.15
N ASP A 240 16.58 -1.76 1.40
CA ASP A 240 17.25 -1.62 2.70
C ASP A 240 17.80 -0.19 2.90
N GLY A 241 18.79 -0.01 3.77
CA GLY A 241 19.42 1.30 4.01
C GLY A 241 20.43 1.71 2.93
N GLU A 242 21.13 0.75 2.35
CA GLU A 242 22.23 0.96 1.40
C GLU A 242 21.72 1.03 -0.02
N GLU A 243 20.81 0.14 -0.43
CA GLU A 243 20.06 0.24 -1.69
C GLU A 243 19.36 1.60 -1.80
N ALA A 244 18.72 2.05 -0.72
CA ALA A 244 18.06 3.36 -0.67
C ALA A 244 19.06 4.52 -0.79
N ARG A 245 20.19 4.46 -0.09
CA ARG A 245 21.25 5.49 -0.17
C ARG A 245 21.86 5.54 -1.58
N ALA A 246 22.15 4.39 -2.18
CA ALA A 246 22.71 4.26 -3.52
C ALA A 246 21.79 4.83 -4.60
N ILE A 247 20.48 4.53 -4.56
CA ILE A 247 19.50 5.14 -5.48
C ILE A 247 19.49 6.66 -5.31
N LEU A 248 19.35 7.15 -4.08
CA LEU A 248 19.18 8.57 -3.80
C LEU A 248 20.44 9.38 -4.13
N ALA A 249 21.65 8.89 -3.80
CA ALA A 249 22.90 9.48 -4.26
C ALA A 249 23.00 9.49 -5.79
N ALA A 250 22.60 8.40 -6.47
CA ALA A 250 22.57 8.34 -7.93
C ALA A 250 21.52 9.27 -8.56
N THR A 251 20.53 9.79 -7.82
CA THR A 251 19.61 10.84 -8.31
C THR A 251 20.25 12.23 -8.40
N LEU A 252 21.36 12.46 -7.68
CA LEU A 252 22.05 13.75 -7.58
C LEU A 252 23.23 13.88 -8.56
N LYS A 253 23.66 12.77 -9.17
CA LYS A 253 24.71 12.76 -10.20
C LYS A 253 24.20 13.40 -11.50
N GLN A 254 25.11 14.01 -12.26
CA GLN A 254 24.81 14.52 -13.59
C GLN A 254 24.32 13.36 -14.49
N PHE A 255 23.18 13.55 -15.15
CA PHE A 255 22.66 12.59 -16.12
C PHE A 255 23.23 12.85 -17.53
N SER A 256 23.33 11.79 -18.33
CA SER A 256 23.69 11.90 -19.75
C SER A 256 22.71 12.79 -20.52
N HIS A 257 23.23 13.62 -21.43
CA HIS A 257 22.45 14.44 -22.35
C HIS A 257 21.55 13.63 -23.31
N LEU A 258 21.72 12.29 -23.37
CA LEU A 258 20.92 11.38 -24.20
C LEU A 258 19.55 11.03 -23.60
N ILE A 259 19.25 11.41 -22.34
CA ILE A 259 17.90 11.28 -21.77
C ILE A 259 17.16 12.63 -21.79
N SER A 260 15.83 12.62 -22.00
CA SER A 260 15.06 13.88 -21.97
C SER A 260 15.04 14.49 -20.57
N GLU A 261 14.83 15.80 -20.50
CA GLU A 261 14.68 16.57 -19.26
C GLU A 261 13.66 15.92 -18.31
N GLU A 262 12.55 15.42 -18.83
CA GLU A 262 11.51 14.76 -18.04
C GLU A 262 11.96 13.41 -17.47
N MET A 263 12.76 12.65 -18.22
CA MET A 263 13.33 11.39 -17.72
C MET A 263 14.48 11.64 -16.72
N ALA A 264 15.23 12.73 -16.88
CA ALA A 264 16.21 13.20 -15.90
C ALA A 264 15.49 13.63 -14.61
N ALA A 265 14.42 14.41 -14.71
CA ALA A 265 13.57 14.79 -13.58
C ALA A 265 12.87 13.59 -12.93
N ALA A 266 12.44 12.59 -13.72
CA ALA A 266 11.87 11.35 -13.22
C ALA A 266 12.88 10.60 -12.33
N ARG A 267 14.14 10.50 -12.76
CA ARG A 267 15.24 9.95 -11.94
C ARG A 267 15.54 10.84 -10.73
N ARG A 268 15.58 12.17 -10.89
CA ARG A 268 15.88 13.13 -9.81
C ARG A 268 14.84 13.13 -8.67
N TRP A 269 13.56 12.95 -8.97
CA TRP A 269 12.49 13.24 -8.00
C TRP A 269 11.62 12.06 -7.60
N LEU A 270 11.31 11.11 -8.49
CA LEU A 270 10.40 10.00 -8.17
C LEU A 270 10.93 9.10 -7.04
N PRO A 271 12.25 8.80 -6.93
CA PRO A 271 12.79 8.07 -5.78
C PRO A 271 12.62 8.83 -4.46
N TRP A 272 12.93 10.14 -4.44
CA TRP A 272 12.82 10.99 -3.26
C TRP A 272 11.37 11.15 -2.76
N ILE A 273 10.43 11.41 -3.67
CA ILE A 273 9.01 11.48 -3.32
C ILE A 273 8.52 10.10 -2.85
N GLY A 274 8.95 9.00 -3.51
CA GLY A 274 8.64 7.64 -3.07
C GLY A 274 9.16 7.33 -1.67
N ALA A 275 10.38 7.78 -1.34
CA ALA A 275 11.04 7.56 -0.07
C ALA A 275 10.33 8.21 1.13
N TYR A 276 9.63 9.33 0.90
CA TYR A 276 8.90 10.09 1.93
C TYR A 276 7.38 9.95 1.90
N THR A 277 6.78 9.32 0.88
CA THR A 277 5.31 9.14 0.78
C THR A 277 4.88 7.68 0.72
N GLY A 278 5.80 6.75 0.40
CA GLY A 278 5.45 5.35 0.13
C GLY A 278 4.46 5.15 -1.01
N ALA A 279 4.24 6.16 -1.86
CA ALA A 279 3.36 6.08 -3.02
C ALA A 279 3.90 5.10 -4.06
N ARG A 280 3.02 4.58 -4.93
CA ARG A 280 3.45 3.76 -6.07
C ARG A 280 4.02 4.69 -7.14
N ILE A 281 5.13 4.34 -7.79
CA ILE A 281 5.75 5.24 -8.79
C ILE A 281 4.76 5.61 -9.91
N ASN A 282 3.89 4.69 -10.33
CA ASN A 282 2.81 4.97 -11.31
C ASN A 282 1.75 6.00 -10.85
N GLU A 283 1.63 6.25 -9.55
CA GLU A 283 0.76 7.30 -8.99
C GLU A 283 1.46 8.68 -8.98
N LEU A 284 2.80 8.68 -9.01
CA LEU A 284 3.65 9.88 -8.99
C LEU A 284 4.08 10.35 -10.39
N THR A 285 4.26 9.44 -11.36
CA THR A 285 4.64 9.79 -12.73
C THR A 285 3.72 10.77 -13.48
N PRO A 286 2.41 10.89 -13.19
CA PRO A 286 1.52 11.85 -13.85
C PRO A 286 1.29 13.14 -13.03
N LEU A 287 2.10 13.43 -12.02
CA LEU A 287 2.03 14.69 -11.29
C LEU A 287 2.34 15.91 -12.19
N THR A 288 1.73 17.03 -11.86
CA THR A 288 1.83 18.37 -12.46
C THR A 288 2.08 19.39 -11.36
N ALA A 289 2.36 20.66 -11.69
CA ALA A 289 2.44 21.73 -10.68
C ALA A 289 1.15 21.87 -9.84
N ALA A 290 -0.02 21.62 -10.45
CA ALA A 290 -1.33 21.79 -9.81
C ALA A 290 -1.67 20.70 -8.77
N ASP A 291 -0.89 19.61 -8.71
CA ASP A 291 -1.03 18.59 -7.67
C ASP A 291 -0.29 18.97 -6.37
N PHE A 292 0.56 20.00 -6.40
CA PHE A 292 1.21 20.56 -5.20
C PHE A 292 0.30 21.62 -4.60
N VAL A 293 -0.45 21.24 -3.57
CA VAL A 293 -1.50 22.04 -2.94
C VAL A 293 -1.06 22.53 -1.57
N LYS A 294 -1.63 23.65 -1.11
CA LYS A 294 -1.39 24.18 0.24
C LYS A 294 -2.69 24.16 1.05
N ARG A 295 -2.68 23.54 2.23
CA ARG A 295 -3.77 23.53 3.21
C ARG A 295 -3.22 24.02 4.54
N ASP A 296 -3.86 24.98 5.18
CA ASP A 296 -3.54 25.37 6.57
C ASP A 296 -2.06 25.74 6.78
N GLY A 297 -1.45 26.34 5.74
CA GLY A 297 -0.01 26.66 5.70
C GLY A 297 0.90 25.53 5.21
N ILE A 298 0.45 24.28 5.23
CA ILE A 298 1.20 23.06 4.93
C ILE A 298 1.15 22.75 3.42
N TRP A 299 2.30 22.42 2.83
CA TRP A 299 2.39 21.93 1.45
C TRP A 299 2.17 20.42 1.39
N MET A 300 1.36 19.97 0.43
CA MET A 300 1.01 18.56 0.22
C MET A 300 1.03 18.18 -1.28
N ILE A 301 1.27 16.91 -1.57
CA ILE A 301 1.02 16.30 -2.89
C ILE A 301 -0.37 15.66 -2.89
N ARG A 302 -1.23 16.10 -3.81
CA ARG A 302 -2.51 15.46 -4.15
C ARG A 302 -2.27 14.30 -5.11
N ILE A 303 -2.23 13.08 -4.58
CA ILE A 303 -2.04 11.86 -5.36
C ILE A 303 -3.41 11.39 -5.88
N ARG A 304 -3.61 11.47 -7.20
CA ARG A 304 -4.92 11.33 -7.85
C ARG A 304 -5.43 9.89 -7.93
N GLY A 305 -6.75 9.72 -7.78
CA GLY A 305 -7.42 8.41 -7.78
C GLY A 305 -7.47 7.68 -9.13
N ALA A 306 -7.39 8.41 -10.25
CA ALA A 306 -7.59 7.85 -11.59
C ALA A 306 -6.69 6.67 -11.97
N ASN A 307 -5.52 6.53 -11.33
CA ASN A 307 -4.54 5.46 -11.60
C ASN A 307 -4.42 4.43 -10.44
N ASN A 308 -5.30 4.47 -9.44
CA ASN A 308 -5.29 3.52 -8.32
C ASN A 308 -6.57 2.66 -8.27
N LYS A 309 -6.55 1.58 -7.48
CA LYS A 309 -7.67 0.63 -7.39
C LYS A 309 -8.89 1.16 -6.64
N THR A 310 -8.71 2.11 -5.72
CA THR A 310 -9.80 2.65 -4.89
C THR A 310 -10.55 3.79 -5.60
N ARG A 311 -10.01 4.31 -6.72
CA ARG A 311 -10.49 5.49 -7.46
C ARG A 311 -10.54 6.79 -6.64
N THR A 312 -10.09 6.77 -5.39
CA THR A 312 -10.02 7.90 -4.47
C THR A 312 -8.67 8.63 -4.56
N TYR A 313 -8.68 9.95 -4.43
CA TYR A 313 -7.46 10.75 -4.25
C TYR A 313 -7.02 10.73 -2.79
N ARG A 314 -5.79 11.19 -2.51
CA ARG A 314 -5.30 11.49 -1.17
C ARG A 314 -4.36 12.69 -1.19
N GLU A 315 -4.31 13.47 -0.11
CA GLU A 315 -3.35 14.57 0.06
C GLU A 315 -2.31 14.16 1.12
N VAL A 316 -1.03 14.19 0.75
CA VAL A 316 0.10 13.74 1.58
C VAL A 316 1.06 14.91 1.80
N PRO A 317 1.35 15.31 3.05
CA PRO A 317 2.31 16.38 3.32
C PRO A 317 3.70 16.15 2.75
N LEU A 318 4.32 17.23 2.28
CA LEU A 318 5.73 17.24 1.93
C LEU A 318 6.57 17.32 3.20
N HIS A 319 7.54 16.42 3.32
CA HIS A 319 8.62 16.56 4.28
C HIS A 319 9.48 17.78 3.91
N SER A 320 9.85 18.59 4.91
CA SER A 320 10.82 19.70 4.88
C SER A 320 11.99 19.47 3.93
N HIS A 321 12.63 18.30 4.01
CA HIS A 321 13.77 17.94 3.16
C HIS A 321 13.47 17.95 1.64
N LEU A 322 12.24 17.60 1.21
CA LEU A 322 11.83 17.72 -0.20
C LEU A 322 11.64 19.19 -0.63
N ILE A 323 11.17 20.03 0.30
CA ILE A 323 10.95 21.47 0.08
C ILE A 323 12.31 22.16 -0.06
N GLU A 324 13.23 21.89 0.86
CA GLU A 324 14.61 22.43 0.88
C GLU A 324 15.42 22.02 -0.36
N GLN A 325 15.26 20.78 -0.85
CA GLN A 325 15.88 20.34 -2.11
C GLN A 325 15.35 21.10 -3.34
N GLY A 326 14.27 21.89 -3.23
CA GLY A 326 13.71 22.68 -4.31
C GLY A 326 12.61 21.99 -5.12
N LEU A 327 11.98 20.90 -4.61
CA LEU A 327 10.93 20.18 -5.35
C LEU A 327 9.77 21.10 -5.79
N LEU A 328 9.36 22.05 -4.93
CA LEU A 328 8.31 23.02 -5.25
C LEU A 328 8.74 24.01 -6.35
N VAL A 329 10.01 24.40 -6.38
CA VAL A 329 10.57 25.30 -7.41
C VAL A 329 10.59 24.59 -8.76
N TYR A 330 11.06 23.33 -8.78
CA TYR A 330 11.02 22.48 -9.96
C TYR A 330 9.58 22.20 -10.44
N ALA A 331 8.65 21.89 -9.54
CA ALA A 331 7.25 21.67 -9.89
C ALA A 331 6.65 22.93 -10.56
N LYS A 332 6.91 24.12 -9.99
CA LYS A 332 6.43 25.41 -10.53
C LYS A 332 6.98 25.71 -11.93
N SER A 333 8.25 25.41 -12.23
CA SER A 333 8.86 25.74 -13.53
C SER A 333 8.30 24.92 -14.71
N ARG A 334 7.71 23.75 -14.46
CA ARG A 334 7.03 22.94 -15.50
C ARG A 334 5.65 23.48 -15.89
N GLY A 335 5.02 24.30 -15.04
CA GLY A 335 3.71 24.90 -15.28
C GLY A 335 2.58 23.85 -15.37
N ARG A 336 1.72 23.96 -16.40
CA ARG A 336 0.60 23.03 -16.63
C ARG A 336 1.02 21.67 -17.22
N ARG A 337 2.31 21.46 -17.55
CA ARG A 337 2.82 20.21 -18.10
C ARG A 337 2.97 19.14 -17.01
N PRO A 338 2.93 17.83 -17.34
CA PRO A 338 3.40 16.80 -16.43
C PRO A 338 4.88 17.01 -16.11
N LEU A 339 5.27 16.63 -14.89
CA LEU A 339 6.66 16.77 -14.43
C LEU A 339 7.58 15.74 -15.09
N PHE A 340 7.10 14.50 -15.28
CA PHE A 340 7.96 13.34 -15.55
C PHE A 340 7.76 12.69 -16.93
N TYR A 341 6.95 13.29 -17.81
CA TYR A 341 6.93 13.00 -19.24
C TYR A 341 6.35 14.17 -20.05
N ASP A 342 6.69 14.19 -21.33
CA ASP A 342 6.10 15.07 -22.33
C ASP A 342 4.99 14.29 -23.06
N PRO A 343 3.71 14.74 -23.00
CA PRO A 343 2.61 14.10 -23.73
C PRO A 343 2.85 14.02 -25.25
N THR A 344 3.51 15.03 -25.84
CA THR A 344 3.72 15.13 -27.30
C THR A 344 4.68 14.06 -27.81
N ARG A 345 5.58 13.56 -26.96
CA ARG A 345 6.54 12.48 -27.27
C ARG A 345 5.93 11.07 -27.18
N SER A 346 4.62 10.96 -26.97
CA SER A 346 3.88 9.70 -27.04
C SER A 346 3.77 9.22 -28.48
N ARG A 347 4.51 8.17 -28.85
CA ARG A 347 4.53 7.58 -30.22
C ARG A 347 3.25 6.81 -30.61
N GLY A 348 2.11 7.16 -30.02
CA GLY A 348 0.88 6.37 -30.07
C GLY A 348 0.98 5.10 -29.19
N GLY A 349 -0.13 4.74 -28.55
CA GLY A 349 -0.20 3.52 -27.74
C GLY A 349 -1.61 3.27 -27.23
N LYS A 350 -2.12 2.05 -27.44
CA LYS A 350 -3.44 1.61 -26.95
C LYS A 350 -3.49 1.77 -25.42
N ASP A 351 -4.60 2.28 -24.87
CA ASP A 351 -4.80 2.73 -23.47
C ASP A 351 -4.31 1.78 -22.36
N SER A 352 -4.12 0.50 -22.69
CA SER A 352 -3.35 -0.45 -21.89
C SER A 352 -1.97 0.07 -21.41
N ASN A 353 -1.24 0.83 -22.25
CA ASN A 353 0.14 1.28 -22.01
C ASN A 353 0.29 2.82 -22.12
N PRO A 354 -0.27 3.61 -21.18
CA PRO A 354 -0.12 5.07 -21.18
C PRO A 354 1.31 5.49 -20.79
N HIS A 355 1.75 6.65 -21.31
CA HIS A 355 3.13 7.15 -21.20
C HIS A 355 3.68 7.15 -19.75
N HIS A 356 2.84 7.51 -18.76
CA HIS A 356 3.21 7.54 -17.35
C HIS A 356 3.68 6.18 -16.78
N LYS A 357 3.25 5.04 -17.36
CA LYS A 357 3.78 3.71 -16.99
C LYS A 357 5.18 3.48 -17.57
N LYS A 358 5.45 3.92 -18.81
CA LYS A 358 6.77 3.72 -19.43
C LYS A 358 7.87 4.54 -18.76
N VAL A 359 7.53 5.68 -18.16
CA VAL A 359 8.44 6.42 -17.25
C VAL A 359 8.85 5.55 -16.06
N ALA A 360 7.88 4.90 -15.40
CA ALA A 360 8.14 4.05 -14.25
C ALA A 360 8.90 2.77 -14.62
N GLU A 361 8.61 2.17 -15.78
CA GLU A 361 9.42 1.06 -16.32
C GLU A 361 10.87 1.50 -16.52
N ARG A 362 11.12 2.62 -17.19
CA ARG A 362 12.47 3.20 -17.39
C ARG A 362 13.17 3.59 -16.09
N LEU A 363 12.43 3.98 -15.06
CA LEU A 363 12.98 4.21 -13.72
C LEU A 363 13.41 2.89 -13.06
N ALA A 364 12.62 1.82 -13.20
CA ALA A 364 12.96 0.49 -12.67
C ALA A 364 14.10 -0.19 -13.46
N GLU A 365 14.17 0.02 -14.78
CA GLU A 365 15.31 -0.33 -15.63
C GLU A 365 16.58 0.36 -15.11
N TRP A 366 16.52 1.68 -14.84
CA TRP A 366 17.64 2.44 -14.28
C TRP A 366 18.06 2.01 -12.87
N VAL A 367 17.12 1.76 -11.95
CA VAL A 367 17.45 1.30 -10.58
C VAL A 367 18.17 -0.05 -10.60
N ARG A 368 17.78 -0.99 -11.48
CA ARG A 368 18.51 -2.26 -11.64
C ARG A 368 19.92 -2.04 -12.17
N ALA A 369 20.13 -1.09 -13.07
CA ALA A 369 21.45 -0.71 -13.57
C ALA A 369 22.38 -0.07 -12.49
N LEU A 370 21.88 0.17 -11.27
CA LEU A 370 22.69 0.50 -10.10
C LEU A 370 23.13 -0.75 -9.29
N GLY A 371 22.90 -1.97 -9.80
CA GLY A 371 23.20 -3.24 -9.12
C GLY A 371 22.14 -3.70 -8.13
N ILE A 372 20.93 -3.12 -8.16
CA ILE A 372 19.89 -3.38 -7.14
C ILE A 372 18.91 -4.45 -7.63
N GLU A 373 19.05 -5.64 -7.06
CA GLU A 373 18.30 -6.86 -7.42
C GLU A 373 17.37 -7.33 -6.29
N GLY A 374 16.56 -8.36 -6.55
CA GLY A 374 15.63 -8.97 -5.57
C GLY A 374 14.44 -8.10 -5.15
N VAL A 375 14.50 -6.78 -5.31
CA VAL A 375 13.42 -5.82 -5.07
C VAL A 375 12.71 -5.46 -6.37
N ALA A 376 11.39 -5.26 -6.34
CA ALA A 376 10.64 -4.67 -7.44
C ALA A 376 10.71 -3.13 -7.34
N PRO A 377 11.49 -2.41 -8.18
CA PRO A 377 11.93 -1.05 -7.83
C PRO A 377 10.79 -0.05 -7.60
N ASN A 378 9.74 -0.12 -8.42
CA ASN A 378 8.56 0.75 -8.32
C ASN A 378 7.66 0.48 -7.09
N HIS A 379 7.99 -0.54 -6.29
CA HIS A 379 7.36 -0.88 -5.01
C HIS A 379 8.36 -0.92 -3.84
N GLY A 380 9.68 -0.93 -4.10
CA GLY A 380 10.72 -0.94 -3.07
C GLY A 380 10.60 0.24 -2.10
N TRP A 381 10.34 1.44 -2.63
CA TRP A 381 10.08 2.64 -1.83
C TRP A 381 8.82 2.53 -0.97
N ARG A 382 7.74 1.94 -1.48
CA ARG A 382 6.51 1.70 -0.71
C ARG A 382 6.78 0.80 0.49
N HIS A 383 7.47 -0.31 0.27
CA HIS A 383 7.80 -1.24 1.35
C HIS A 383 8.81 -0.64 2.34
N ARG A 384 9.84 0.07 1.87
CA ARG A 384 10.78 0.80 2.73
C ARG A 384 10.07 1.83 3.60
N PHE A 385 9.19 2.66 3.02
CA PHE A 385 8.37 3.62 3.77
C PHE A 385 7.57 2.90 4.87
N SER A 386 6.91 1.77 4.57
CA SER A 386 6.15 1.00 5.58
C SER A 386 7.03 0.44 6.71
N THR A 387 8.33 0.22 6.48
CA THR A 387 9.30 -0.20 7.50
C THR A 387 9.78 0.99 8.33
N VAL A 388 10.21 2.08 7.68
CA VAL A 388 10.69 3.29 8.35
C VAL A 388 9.58 3.96 9.17
N SER A 389 8.35 4.00 8.64
CA SER A 389 7.18 4.50 9.36
C SER A 389 6.90 3.72 10.66
N ARG A 390 7.05 2.39 10.64
CA ARG A 390 6.93 1.57 11.86
C ARG A 390 8.05 1.88 12.86
N PHE A 391 9.29 2.02 12.38
CA PHE A 391 10.44 2.35 13.21
C PHE A 391 10.29 3.69 13.94
N VAL A 392 9.74 4.72 13.28
CA VAL A 392 9.51 6.04 13.89
C VAL A 392 8.17 6.17 14.65
N GLY A 393 7.48 5.05 14.89
CA GLY A 393 6.23 5.03 15.64
C GLY A 393 5.04 5.71 14.94
N MET A 394 5.05 5.83 13.60
CA MET A 394 3.93 6.39 12.85
C MET A 394 2.69 5.49 12.99
N PRO A 395 1.54 6.02 13.46
CA PRO A 395 0.27 5.31 13.57
C PRO A 395 -0.15 4.60 12.27
N GLU A 396 -0.82 3.44 12.40
CA GLU A 396 -1.12 2.59 11.24
C GLU A 396 -2.20 3.17 10.32
N ASP A 397 -3.18 3.86 10.88
CA ASP A 397 -4.17 4.68 10.18
C ASP A 397 -3.49 5.78 9.33
N VAL A 398 -2.70 6.67 9.94
CA VAL A 398 -1.95 7.73 9.23
C VAL A 398 -1.07 7.13 8.13
N ARG A 399 -0.35 6.05 8.42
CA ARG A 399 0.49 5.32 7.46
C ARG A 399 -0.33 4.75 6.30
N ASN A 400 -1.50 4.17 6.57
CA ASN A 400 -2.38 3.60 5.55
C ASN A 400 -3.01 4.68 4.67
N ILE A 401 -3.40 5.82 5.23
CA ILE A 401 -3.88 6.98 4.47
C ILE A 401 -2.78 7.51 3.56
N VAL A 402 -1.60 7.83 4.11
CA VAL A 402 -0.44 8.33 3.34
C VAL A 402 -0.07 7.39 2.19
N GLN A 403 -0.06 6.08 2.43
CA GLN A 403 0.24 5.11 1.39
C GLN A 403 -0.93 4.85 0.42
N GLY A 404 -2.17 5.20 0.75
CA GLY A 404 -3.35 4.77 -0.02
C GLY A 404 -3.53 3.25 0.05
N HIS A 405 -3.62 2.72 1.27
CA HIS A 405 -4.24 1.42 1.56
C HIS A 405 -5.70 1.63 1.96
N ALA A 406 -6.57 0.67 1.62
CA ALA A 406 -7.94 0.64 2.12
C ALA A 406 -7.95 0.16 3.59
N GLY A 407 -7.62 1.05 4.52
CA GLY A 407 -7.96 0.87 5.94
C GLY A 407 -9.42 1.28 6.15
N GLY A 408 -10.22 0.44 6.80
CA GLY A 408 -11.66 0.66 6.91
C GLY A 408 -12.03 1.77 7.90
N LYS A 409 -12.83 2.75 7.44
CA LYS A 409 -13.58 3.78 8.19
C LYS A 409 -12.80 4.80 9.02
N VAL A 410 -11.80 4.38 9.82
CA VAL A 410 -11.06 5.25 10.77
C VAL A 410 -10.35 6.42 10.07
N ALA A 411 -10.06 6.29 8.77
CA ALA A 411 -9.45 7.35 7.97
C ALA A 411 -10.34 8.57 7.73
N ASP A 412 -11.66 8.36 7.67
CA ASP A 412 -12.62 9.40 7.27
C ASP A 412 -12.92 10.38 8.44
N ASP A 413 -12.64 9.96 9.69
CA ASP A 413 -12.91 10.71 10.92
C ASP A 413 -11.84 11.76 11.31
N TYR A 414 -10.71 11.86 10.58
CA TYR A 414 -9.62 12.80 10.95
C TYR A 414 -9.98 14.30 10.79
N GLY A 415 -11.02 14.59 10.00
CA GLY A 415 -11.57 15.93 9.82
C GLY A 415 -10.55 17.00 9.41
N GLU A 416 -10.79 18.24 9.84
CA GLU A 416 -9.98 19.43 9.54
C GLU A 416 -8.52 19.31 10.02
N THR A 417 -8.23 18.42 10.99
CA THR A 417 -6.89 18.30 11.57
C THR A 417 -5.92 17.45 10.75
N TRP A 418 -6.39 16.75 9.72
CA TRP A 418 -5.59 15.81 8.92
C TRP A 418 -4.22 16.36 8.46
N PRO A 419 -4.11 17.56 7.84
CA PRO A 419 -2.83 18.03 7.30
C PRO A 419 -1.74 18.19 8.36
N LEU A 420 -2.11 18.66 9.56
CA LEU A 420 -1.18 18.86 10.68
C LEU A 420 -0.78 17.54 11.34
N VAL A 421 -1.74 16.63 11.54
CA VAL A 421 -1.46 15.29 12.08
C VAL A 421 -0.53 14.53 11.15
N ALA A 422 -0.84 14.52 9.84
CA ALA A 422 -0.02 13.85 8.84
C ALA A 422 1.39 14.48 8.73
N LEU A 423 1.52 15.81 8.76
CA LEU A 423 2.83 16.47 8.69
C LEU A 423 3.70 16.10 9.88
N ARG A 424 3.14 16.11 11.10
CA ARG A 424 3.86 15.71 12.32
C ARG A 424 4.45 14.30 12.21
N GLU A 425 3.73 13.37 11.60
CA GLU A 425 4.21 12.00 11.40
C GLU A 425 5.17 11.85 10.22
N ILE A 426 5.05 12.67 9.17
CA ILE A 426 5.98 12.71 8.03
C ILE A 426 7.35 13.28 8.45
N GLU A 427 7.40 14.33 9.27
CA GLU A 427 8.66 14.92 9.78
C GLU A 427 9.40 14.02 10.79
N LYS A 428 8.76 12.95 11.30
CA LYS A 428 9.47 11.92 12.09
C LYS A 428 10.39 11.04 11.23
N LEU A 429 10.16 10.98 9.91
CA LEU A 429 10.98 10.17 9.02
C LEU A 429 12.42 10.73 8.98
N PRO A 430 13.47 9.90 9.04
CA PRO A 430 14.83 10.39 9.03
C PRO A 430 15.18 11.09 7.70
N ARG A 431 16.00 12.13 7.79
CA ARG A 431 16.60 12.76 6.61
C ARG A 431 17.60 11.81 5.96
N TYR A 432 17.43 11.54 4.66
CA TYR A 432 18.42 10.75 3.90
C TYR A 432 19.67 11.60 3.64
N VAL A 433 20.78 11.26 4.30
CA VAL A 433 22.11 11.79 3.97
C VAL A 433 22.74 10.86 2.93
N VAL A 434 23.15 11.42 1.79
CA VAL A 434 23.48 10.72 0.53
C VAL A 434 24.56 11.45 -0.26
#